data_AF-A0A132MR39-F1
#
_entry.id   AF-A0A132MR39-F1
#
_cell.length_a   1.000
_cell.length_b   1.000
_cell.length_c   1.000
_cell.angle_alpha   90.00
_cell.angle_beta   90.00
_cell.angle_gamma   90.00
#
_symmetry.space_group_name_H-M   'P 1'
#
loop_
_entity.id
_entity.type
_entity.pdbx_description
1 polymer ?
#
loop_
_entity_poly.entity_id
_entity_poly.type
_entity_poly.pdbx_seq_one_letter_code
_entity_poly.pdbx_strand_id
1 'polypeptide(L)'
;MSTNQAPPTRAQARQRVKAMQAAQAAEERRRQQAVRVVVAVVVIAVIVGLGVLWQMQRSMVKAGAAPQAVTRTADGIVVGDAKDAPQVDVWEDFQCPHCKTFEAASGEKLMKLAAGGKARVVYHTLAFLGPESQRAANAAACAVDAGKFPEYHATLFNNQPIEGTGGFTNEDLVKLGKNVGITDDAFAQCVNSGKYNQWVKDQTEKNSVKWEIYGTPTLYIQGVRVTRNPLEEQLPSEVDVFDPAALTKAVESYRGKPMAPAPNPSMTPLQPLQ
;
A
#
# COMPACT_ATOMS: atom_id res chain seq x y z
N MET A 1 -92.81 -10.66 -20.43
CA MET A 1 -93.08 -10.48 -18.99
C MET A 1 -92.02 -9.53 -18.46
N SER A 2 -92.37 -8.25 -18.26
CA SER A 2 -91.44 -7.22 -17.77
C SER A 2 -91.74 -6.99 -16.30
N THR A 3 -90.83 -7.39 -15.40
CA THR A 3 -91.03 -7.22 -13.96
C THR A 3 -90.69 -5.79 -13.54
N ASN A 4 -91.72 -4.99 -13.26
CA ASN A 4 -91.59 -3.70 -12.58
C ASN A 4 -91.24 -3.96 -11.10
N GLN A 5 -89.99 -3.73 -10.71
CA GLN A 5 -89.58 -3.67 -9.30
C GLN A 5 -89.77 -2.24 -8.77
N ALA A 6 -90.36 -2.13 -7.58
CA ALA A 6 -90.55 -0.88 -6.87
C ALA A 6 -89.20 -0.17 -6.60
N PRO A 7 -89.15 1.18 -6.66
CA PRO A 7 -87.92 1.92 -6.44
C PRO A 7 -87.37 1.70 -5.02
N PRO A 8 -86.05 1.56 -4.85
CA PRO A 8 -85.43 1.25 -3.57
C PRO A 8 -85.69 2.35 -2.54
N THR A 9 -85.85 1.95 -1.28
CA THR A 9 -86.09 2.91 -0.20
C THR A 9 -84.85 3.78 0.05
N ARG A 10 -85.05 4.99 0.57
CA ARG A 10 -83.95 5.93 0.90
C ARG A 10 -82.89 5.31 1.81
N ALA A 11 -83.27 4.36 2.67
CA ALA A 11 -82.36 3.62 3.54
C ALA A 11 -81.46 2.65 2.75
N GLN A 12 -82.03 1.91 1.79
CA GLN A 12 -81.29 0.97 0.94
C GLN A 12 -80.31 1.71 0.01
N ALA A 13 -80.71 2.87 -0.53
CA ALA A 13 -79.83 3.73 -1.33
C ALA A 13 -78.60 4.22 -0.52
N ARG A 14 -78.81 4.67 0.73
CA ARG A 14 -77.72 5.12 1.62
C ARG A 14 -76.77 4.00 2.01
N GLN A 15 -77.28 2.78 2.25
CA GLN A 15 -76.44 1.62 2.56
C GLN A 15 -75.55 1.22 1.37
N ARG A 16 -76.08 1.24 0.14
CA ARG A 16 -75.29 0.96 -1.07
C ARG A 16 -74.17 1.98 -1.27
N VAL A 17 -74.44 3.27 -1.08
CA VAL A 17 -73.40 4.32 -1.16
C VAL A 17 -72.31 4.11 -0.12
N LYS A 18 -72.66 3.81 1.14
CA LYS A 18 -71.67 3.52 2.20
C LYS A 18 -70.85 2.26 1.89
N ALA A 19 -71.46 1.21 1.37
CA ALA A 19 -70.76 -0.02 0.98
C ALA A 19 -69.78 0.23 -0.18
N MET A 20 -70.16 1.03 -1.18
CA MET A 20 -69.28 1.43 -2.28
C MET A 20 -68.11 2.29 -1.80
N GLN A 21 -68.35 3.25 -0.90
CA GLN A 21 -67.30 4.08 -0.30
C GLN A 21 -66.33 3.26 0.55
N ALA A 22 -66.82 2.28 1.32
CA ALA A 22 -65.99 1.38 2.10
C ALA A 22 -65.13 0.45 1.22
N ALA A 23 -65.68 -0.02 0.09
CA ALA A 23 -64.94 -0.81 -0.89
C ALA A 23 -63.82 0.01 -1.56
N GLN A 24 -64.11 1.25 -1.99
CA GLN A 24 -63.12 2.16 -2.57
C GLN A 24 -62.01 2.52 -1.57
N ALA A 25 -62.36 2.83 -0.32
CA ALA A 25 -61.37 3.13 0.72
C ALA A 25 -60.50 1.92 1.09
N ALA A 26 -61.03 0.70 1.01
CA ALA A 26 -60.26 -0.52 1.22
C ALA A 26 -59.26 -0.77 0.07
N GLU A 27 -59.64 -0.47 -1.17
CA GLU A 27 -58.77 -0.59 -2.34
C GLU A 27 -57.64 0.44 -2.32
N GLU A 28 -57.92 1.70 -1.97
CA GLU A 28 -56.89 2.73 -1.79
C GLU A 28 -55.89 2.38 -0.68
N ARG A 29 -56.36 1.84 0.46
CA ARG A 29 -55.49 1.37 1.55
C ARG A 29 -54.57 0.23 1.09
N ARG A 30 -55.10 -0.74 0.32
CA ARG A 30 -54.31 -1.84 -0.26
C ARG A 30 -53.27 -1.31 -1.24
N ARG A 31 -53.64 -0.37 -2.11
CA ARG A 31 -52.72 0.27 -3.07
C ARG A 31 -51.62 1.06 -2.35
N GLN A 32 -51.95 1.84 -1.33
CA GLN A 32 -50.98 2.57 -0.53
C GLN A 32 -50.05 1.63 0.26
N GLN A 33 -50.57 0.55 0.83
CA GLN A 33 -49.75 -0.47 1.49
C GLN A 33 -48.80 -1.16 0.50
N ALA A 34 -49.28 -1.52 -0.69
CA ALA A 34 -48.45 -2.10 -1.74
C ALA A 34 -47.31 -1.15 -2.18
N VAL A 35 -47.63 0.13 -2.40
CA VAL A 35 -46.61 1.14 -2.75
C VAL A 35 -45.57 1.30 -1.63
N ARG A 36 -45.99 1.35 -0.36
CA ARG A 36 -45.06 1.45 0.77
C ARG A 36 -44.13 0.24 0.87
N VAL A 37 -44.65 -0.96 0.66
CA VAL A 37 -43.84 -2.20 0.65
C VAL A 37 -42.84 -2.17 -0.50
N VAL A 38 -43.25 -1.78 -1.71
CA VAL A 38 -42.35 -1.67 -2.86
C VAL A 38 -41.23 -0.65 -2.59
N VAL A 39 -41.57 0.53 -2.07
CA VAL A 39 -40.57 1.55 -1.72
C VAL A 39 -39.58 1.03 -0.67
N ALA A 40 -40.06 0.37 0.38
CA ALA A 40 -39.20 -0.22 1.41
C ALA A 40 -38.24 -1.28 0.83
N VAL A 41 -38.73 -2.14 -0.07
CA VAL A 41 -37.91 -3.16 -0.74
C VAL A 41 -36.85 -2.51 -1.63
N VAL A 42 -37.20 -1.47 -2.39
CA VAL A 42 -36.24 -0.74 -3.23
C VAL A 42 -35.16 -0.07 -2.39
N VAL A 43 -35.51 0.58 -1.28
CA VAL A 43 -34.53 1.21 -0.38
C VAL A 43 -33.59 0.16 0.22
N ILE A 44 -34.11 -0.98 0.67
CA ILE A 44 -33.27 -2.08 1.18
C ILE A 44 -32.34 -2.61 0.08
N ALA A 45 -32.85 -2.80 -1.14
CA ALA A 45 -32.05 -3.26 -2.27
C ALA A 45 -30.92 -2.27 -2.63
N VAL A 46 -31.19 -0.96 -2.54
CA VAL A 46 -30.16 0.08 -2.76
C VAL A 46 -29.12 0.05 -1.63
N ILE A 47 -29.53 -0.05 -0.37
CA ILE A 47 -28.59 -0.12 0.77
C ILE A 47 -27.71 -1.37 0.68
N VAL A 48 -28.32 -2.52 0.38
CA VAL A 48 -27.58 -3.77 0.17
C VAL A 48 -26.66 -3.66 -1.04
N GLY A 49 -27.14 -3.09 -2.15
CA GLY A 49 -26.33 -2.87 -3.35
C GLY A 49 -25.12 -1.97 -3.10
N LEU A 50 -25.31 -0.86 -2.39
CA LEU A 50 -24.24 0.05 -1.97
C LEU A 50 -23.27 -0.64 -1.00
N GLY A 51 -23.78 -1.43 -0.04
CA GLY A 51 -22.97 -2.21 0.88
C GLY A 51 -22.13 -3.28 0.19
N VAL A 52 -22.72 -4.00 -0.79
CA VAL A 52 -22.03 -4.99 -1.61
C VAL A 52 -20.97 -4.33 -2.49
N LEU A 53 -21.28 -3.19 -3.13
CA LEU A 53 -20.30 -2.40 -3.91
C LEU A 53 -19.13 -1.94 -3.04
N TRP A 54 -19.40 -1.41 -1.85
CA TRP A 54 -18.37 -0.99 -0.89
C TRP A 54 -17.53 -2.17 -0.41
N GLN A 55 -18.15 -3.33 -0.17
CA GLN A 55 -17.45 -4.55 0.23
C GLN A 55 -16.62 -5.16 -0.91
N MET A 56 -17.07 -5.07 -2.16
CA MET A 56 -16.30 -5.50 -3.33
C MET A 56 -15.07 -4.62 -3.55
N GLN A 57 -15.20 -3.29 -3.42
CA GLN A 57 -14.05 -2.38 -3.44
C GLN A 57 -13.05 -2.71 -2.33
N ARG A 58 -13.53 -2.97 -1.11
CA ARG A 58 -12.68 -3.38 0.03
C ARG A 58 -12.01 -4.75 -0.18
N SER A 59 -12.65 -5.64 -0.94
CA SER A 59 -12.12 -6.97 -1.25
C SER A 59 -11.04 -6.94 -2.35
N MET A 60 -11.13 -6.02 -3.31
CA MET A 60 -10.06 -5.81 -4.31
C MET A 60 -8.77 -5.27 -3.66
N VAL A 61 -8.88 -4.46 -2.61
CA VAL A 61 -7.73 -3.99 -1.82
C VAL A 61 -7.13 -5.10 -0.93
N LYS A 62 -7.91 -6.14 -0.60
CA LYS A 62 -7.44 -7.29 0.20
C LYS A 62 -6.59 -8.29 -0.58
N ALA A 63 -6.65 -8.30 -1.92
CA ALA A 63 -5.61 -8.94 -2.71
C ALA A 63 -4.44 -7.96 -2.76
N GLY A 64 -3.43 -8.17 -1.89
CA GLY A 64 -2.31 -7.24 -1.67
C GLY A 64 -1.72 -6.72 -2.99
N ALA A 65 -2.17 -5.54 -3.41
CA ALA A 65 -1.68 -4.89 -4.60
C ALA A 65 -0.23 -4.50 -4.34
N ALA A 66 0.70 -4.94 -5.19
CA ALA A 66 2.05 -4.41 -5.20
C ALA A 66 2.13 -3.24 -6.20
N PRO A 67 3.02 -2.26 -5.99
CA PRO A 67 3.22 -1.19 -6.96
C PRO A 67 3.81 -1.72 -8.28
N GLN A 68 3.69 -0.95 -9.36
CA GLN A 68 4.01 -1.44 -10.72
C GLN A 68 5.49 -1.80 -10.95
N ALA A 69 6.42 -1.22 -10.18
CA ALA A 69 7.87 -1.42 -10.33
C ALA A 69 8.50 -2.25 -9.19
N VAL A 70 7.83 -3.33 -8.77
CA VAL A 70 8.40 -4.26 -7.78
C VAL A 70 9.26 -5.37 -8.41
N THR A 71 10.14 -5.96 -7.62
CA THR A 71 10.84 -7.21 -7.94
C THR A 71 9.85 -8.32 -8.33
N ARG A 72 10.34 -9.38 -8.99
CA ARG A 72 9.49 -10.55 -9.33
C ARG A 72 8.89 -11.22 -8.10
N THR A 73 9.57 -11.13 -6.96
CA THR A 73 9.11 -11.59 -5.64
C THR A 73 8.18 -10.58 -4.96
N ALA A 74 7.89 -9.47 -5.62
CA ALA A 74 7.09 -8.34 -5.16
C ALA A 74 7.58 -7.73 -3.84
N ASP A 75 8.85 -7.93 -3.47
CA ASP A 75 9.41 -7.63 -2.15
C ASP A 75 10.28 -6.38 -2.07
N GLY A 76 10.64 -5.77 -3.20
CA GLY A 76 11.37 -4.50 -3.25
C GLY A 76 11.02 -3.69 -4.48
N ILE A 77 11.27 -2.39 -4.45
CA ILE A 77 11.04 -1.42 -5.53
C ILE A 77 12.33 -1.27 -6.33
N VAL A 78 12.25 -1.50 -7.63
CA VAL A 78 13.43 -1.50 -8.51
C VAL A 78 13.68 -0.10 -9.07
N VAL A 79 14.91 0.38 -8.92
CA VAL A 79 15.43 1.60 -9.56
C VAL A 79 16.62 1.23 -10.45
N GLY A 80 16.51 1.57 -11.73
CA GLY A 80 17.47 1.18 -12.77
C GLY A 80 17.08 -0.12 -13.49
N ASP A 81 17.37 -0.19 -14.79
CA ASP A 81 16.96 -1.25 -15.71
C ASP A 81 18.12 -2.11 -16.25
N ALA A 82 19.37 -1.75 -15.91
CA ALA A 82 20.57 -2.45 -16.34
C ALA A 82 20.66 -3.86 -15.72
N LYS A 83 20.28 -4.87 -16.51
CA LYS A 83 20.25 -6.28 -16.07
C LYS A 83 21.63 -6.87 -15.76
N ASP A 84 22.68 -6.34 -16.40
CA ASP A 84 24.06 -6.78 -16.22
C ASP A 84 24.81 -5.99 -15.15
N ALA A 85 24.15 -4.97 -14.57
CA ALA A 85 24.71 -4.21 -13.47
C ALA A 85 24.57 -4.99 -12.15
N PRO A 86 25.54 -4.86 -11.22
CA PRO A 86 25.41 -5.41 -9.88
C PRO A 86 24.13 -4.94 -9.20
N GLN A 87 23.40 -5.88 -8.58
CA GLN A 87 22.24 -5.55 -7.77
C GLN A 87 22.69 -5.06 -6.39
N VAL A 88 22.07 -3.99 -5.92
CA VAL A 88 22.22 -3.46 -4.57
C VAL A 88 20.84 -3.45 -3.93
N ASP A 89 20.63 -4.31 -2.94
CA ASP A 89 19.39 -4.35 -2.18
C ASP A 89 19.58 -3.52 -0.91
N VAL A 90 18.64 -2.60 -0.65
CA VAL A 90 18.70 -1.65 0.45
C VAL A 90 17.41 -1.73 1.27
N TRP A 91 17.52 -2.19 2.52
CA TRP A 91 16.41 -2.25 3.47
C TRP A 91 16.40 -1.03 4.37
N GLU A 92 15.29 -0.31 4.36
CA GLU A 92 15.20 1.01 4.97
C GLU A 92 13.84 1.22 5.64
N ASP A 93 13.82 2.10 6.63
CA ASP A 93 12.59 2.61 7.24
C ASP A 93 12.66 4.14 7.19
N PHE A 94 11.60 4.79 6.67
CA PHE A 94 11.56 6.24 6.51
C PHE A 94 11.57 7.02 7.82
N GLN A 95 11.33 6.39 8.97
CA GLN A 95 11.49 7.00 10.29
C GLN A 95 12.89 6.79 10.90
N CYS A 96 13.71 5.90 10.35
CA CYS A 96 14.99 5.53 10.94
C CYS A 96 16.03 6.66 10.78
N PRO A 97 16.61 7.18 11.88
CA PRO A 97 17.64 8.21 11.81
C PRO A 97 18.94 7.76 11.13
N HIS A 98 19.28 6.47 11.25
CA HIS A 98 20.45 5.92 10.55
C HIS A 98 20.21 5.80 9.05
N CYS A 99 18.98 5.50 8.61
CA CYS A 99 18.63 5.54 7.19
C CYS A 99 18.74 6.95 6.63
N LYS A 100 18.27 7.97 7.38
CA LYS A 100 18.46 9.38 6.98
C LYS A 100 19.93 9.74 6.83
N THR A 101 20.77 9.32 7.78
CA THR A 101 22.23 9.56 7.70
C THR A 101 22.84 8.89 6.49
N PHE A 102 22.45 7.65 6.20
CA PHE A 102 22.92 6.89 5.04
C PHE A 102 22.49 7.56 3.72
N GLU A 103 21.22 7.93 3.60
CA GLU A 103 20.69 8.56 2.40
C GLU A 103 21.30 9.93 2.12
N ALA A 104 21.55 10.71 3.18
CA ALA A 104 22.27 11.97 3.07
C ALA A 104 23.72 11.80 2.57
N ALA A 105 24.37 10.68 2.91
CA ALA A 105 25.76 10.43 2.54
C ALA A 105 25.92 9.72 1.18
N SER A 106 25.07 8.73 0.91
CA SER A 106 25.24 7.76 -0.17
C SER A 106 24.04 7.63 -1.10
N GLY A 107 22.87 8.13 -0.71
CA GLY A 107 21.61 7.99 -1.47
C GLY A 107 21.70 8.57 -2.89
N GLU A 108 22.17 9.81 -3.02
CA GLU A 108 22.36 10.45 -4.33
C GLU A 108 23.34 9.67 -5.21
N LYS A 109 24.38 9.08 -4.61
CA LYS A 109 25.38 8.30 -5.35
C LYS A 109 24.78 7.01 -5.88
N LEU A 110 24.01 6.27 -5.07
CA LEU A 110 23.29 5.08 -5.50
C LEU A 110 22.30 5.40 -6.62
N MET A 111 21.54 6.48 -6.51
CA MET A 111 20.62 6.95 -7.56
C MET A 111 21.35 7.22 -8.88
N LYS A 112 22.50 7.90 -8.83
CA LYS A 112 23.33 8.15 -10.01
C LYS A 112 23.89 6.86 -10.63
N LEU A 113 24.26 5.88 -9.81
CA LEU A 113 24.69 4.57 -10.30
C LEU A 113 23.55 3.83 -10.98
N ALA A 114 22.34 3.87 -10.42
CA ALA A 114 21.15 3.29 -11.02
C ALA A 114 20.80 3.94 -12.36
N ALA A 115 20.70 5.27 -12.39
CA ALA A 115 20.39 6.05 -13.58
C ALA A 115 21.46 5.89 -14.68
N GLY A 116 22.74 5.70 -14.30
CA GLY A 116 23.84 5.47 -15.21
C GLY A 116 24.01 4.00 -15.65
N GLY A 117 23.10 3.10 -15.27
CA GLY A 117 23.19 1.66 -15.58
C GLY A 117 24.40 0.96 -14.97
N LYS A 118 24.98 1.52 -13.91
CA LYS A 118 26.14 0.97 -13.20
C LYS A 118 25.74 0.12 -11.99
N ALA A 119 24.52 0.29 -11.50
CA ALA A 119 23.91 -0.54 -10.47
C ALA A 119 22.44 -0.80 -10.83
N ARG A 120 21.90 -1.90 -10.31
CA ARG A 120 20.47 -2.13 -10.21
C ARG A 120 20.10 -2.00 -8.73
N VAL A 121 19.44 -0.92 -8.34
CA VAL A 121 19.13 -0.70 -6.91
C VAL A 121 17.72 -1.19 -6.61
N VAL A 122 17.56 -1.93 -5.52
CA VAL A 122 16.29 -2.46 -5.06
C VAL A 122 16.03 -1.95 -3.65
N TYR A 123 15.03 -1.08 -3.50
CA TYR A 123 14.64 -0.55 -2.20
C TYR A 123 13.56 -1.41 -1.56
N HIS A 124 13.85 -1.91 -0.37
CA HIS A 124 12.91 -2.62 0.47
C HIS A 124 12.45 -1.67 1.59
N THR A 125 11.32 -1.00 1.36
CA THR A 125 10.74 -0.08 2.35
C THR A 125 10.01 -0.85 3.44
N LEU A 126 10.49 -0.75 4.67
CA LEU A 126 9.99 -1.45 5.85
C LEU A 126 9.23 -0.52 6.80
N ALA A 127 8.49 -1.10 7.73
CA ALA A 127 7.78 -0.38 8.78
C ALA A 127 8.07 -0.96 10.18
N PHE A 128 9.31 -0.82 10.65
CA PHE A 128 9.75 -1.27 11.98
C PHE A 128 9.40 -0.27 13.08
N LEU A 129 9.31 1.02 12.77
CA LEU A 129 9.16 2.09 13.76
C LEU A 129 7.71 2.59 13.92
N GLY A 130 6.75 1.79 13.44
CA GLY A 130 5.32 1.97 13.74
C GLY A 130 4.50 2.69 12.67
N PRO A 131 3.39 3.36 13.05
CA PRO A 131 2.40 3.86 12.10
C PRO A 131 2.94 4.92 11.12
N GLU A 132 3.93 5.71 11.52
CA GLU A 132 4.54 6.73 10.66
C GLU A 132 5.33 6.07 9.52
N SER A 133 6.16 5.07 9.83
CA SER A 133 6.87 4.25 8.84
C SER A 133 5.91 3.59 7.86
N GLN A 134 4.82 3.03 8.39
CA GLN A 134 3.78 2.38 7.60
C GLN A 134 3.14 3.35 6.59
N ARG A 135 2.79 4.57 7.03
CA ARG A 135 2.21 5.59 6.13
C ARG A 135 3.23 6.07 5.10
N ALA A 136 4.46 6.35 5.51
CA ALA A 136 5.53 6.81 4.62
C ALA A 136 5.87 5.75 3.55
N ALA A 137 6.01 4.48 3.94
CA ALA A 137 6.24 3.38 3.00
C ALA A 137 5.07 3.17 2.03
N ASN A 138 3.82 3.31 2.50
CA ASN A 138 2.65 3.31 1.61
C ASN A 138 2.70 4.46 0.60
N ALA A 139 3.07 5.68 1.03
CA ALA A 139 3.17 6.82 0.14
C ALA A 139 4.33 6.67 -0.86
N ALA A 140 5.46 6.09 -0.44
CA ALA A 140 6.55 5.75 -1.34
C ALA A 140 6.11 4.75 -2.42
N ALA A 141 5.36 3.72 -2.05
CA ALA A 141 4.75 2.80 -3.01
C ALA A 141 3.77 3.50 -3.97
N CYS A 142 2.97 4.46 -3.48
CA CYS A 142 2.12 5.30 -4.35
C CYS A 142 2.94 6.15 -5.34
N ALA A 143 4.12 6.63 -4.95
CA ALA A 143 5.00 7.40 -5.83
C ALA A 143 5.62 6.53 -6.95
N VAL A 144 5.68 5.21 -6.77
CA VAL A 144 6.05 4.28 -7.84
C VAL A 144 5.01 4.32 -8.97
N ASP A 145 3.72 4.27 -8.64
CA ASP A 145 2.65 4.37 -9.64
C ASP A 145 2.67 5.71 -10.38
N ALA A 146 3.15 6.77 -9.73
CA ALA A 146 3.34 8.08 -10.33
C ALA A 146 4.65 8.23 -11.14
N GLY A 147 5.50 7.20 -11.18
CA GLY A 147 6.81 7.25 -11.85
C GLY A 147 7.81 8.21 -11.19
N LYS A 148 7.63 8.50 -9.90
CA LYS A 148 8.36 9.53 -9.13
C LYS A 148 9.00 9.00 -7.86
N PHE A 149 9.18 7.68 -7.77
CA PHE A 149 9.74 7.04 -6.58
C PHE A 149 11.12 7.59 -6.19
N PRO A 150 12.13 7.71 -7.09
CA PRO A 150 13.46 8.21 -6.71
C PRO A 150 13.43 9.59 -6.06
N GLU A 151 12.70 10.54 -6.66
CA GLU A 151 12.61 11.90 -6.15
C GLU A 151 11.79 11.97 -4.85
N TYR A 152 10.71 11.19 -4.77
CA TYR A 152 9.86 11.14 -3.58
C TYR A 152 10.55 10.47 -2.39
N HIS A 153 11.28 9.38 -2.62
CA HIS A 153 12.09 8.67 -1.61
C HIS A 153 13.12 9.61 -0.97
N ALA A 154 13.92 10.31 -1.79
CA ALA A 154 14.85 11.33 -1.28
C ALA A 154 14.13 12.44 -0.51
N THR A 155 12.95 12.87 -0.98
CA THR A 155 12.14 13.90 -0.32
C THR A 155 11.64 13.44 1.05
N LEU A 156 11.27 12.18 1.23
CA LEU A 156 10.88 11.63 2.53
C LEU A 156 12.03 11.71 3.53
N PHE A 157 13.25 11.29 3.17
CA PHE A 157 14.39 11.36 4.08
C PHE A 157 14.82 12.81 4.39
N ASN A 158 14.79 13.69 3.39
CA ASN A 158 15.06 15.12 3.57
C ASN A 158 14.07 15.80 4.53
N ASN A 159 12.84 15.30 4.59
CA ASN A 159 11.77 15.82 5.46
C ASN A 159 11.41 14.84 6.59
N GLN A 160 12.32 13.92 6.95
CA GLN A 160 12.07 12.94 8.00
C GLN A 160 11.80 13.68 9.33
N PRO A 161 10.61 13.51 9.93
CA PRO A 161 10.31 14.07 11.23
C PRO A 161 11.12 13.35 12.31
N ILE A 162 11.13 13.89 13.53
CA ILE A 162 11.72 13.19 14.66
C ILE A 162 10.92 11.90 14.89
N GLU A 163 11.63 10.79 15.09
CA GLU A 163 11.04 9.46 15.28
C GLU A 163 9.96 9.49 16.38
N GLY A 164 8.78 8.94 16.06
CA GLY A 164 7.69 8.77 17.02
C GLY A 164 6.98 10.05 17.47
N THR A 165 7.16 11.16 16.74
CA THR A 165 6.51 12.45 17.08
C THR A 165 5.13 12.67 16.46
N GLY A 166 4.59 11.67 15.76
CA GLY A 166 3.32 11.72 15.05
C GLY A 166 3.43 12.34 13.65
N GLY A 167 4.64 12.48 13.12
CA GLY A 167 4.90 13.06 11.80
C GLY A 167 4.44 12.16 10.65
N PHE A 168 4.75 12.58 9.42
CA PHE A 168 4.29 11.91 8.19
C PHE A 168 2.79 11.60 8.24
N THR A 169 1.97 12.60 8.55
CA THR A 169 0.52 12.48 8.35
C THR A 169 0.25 12.27 6.86
N ASN A 170 -0.93 11.73 6.50
CA ASN A 170 -1.27 11.59 5.08
C ASN A 170 -1.23 12.95 4.35
N GLU A 171 -1.66 14.03 5.03
CA GLU A 171 -1.59 15.39 4.48
C GLU A 171 -0.15 15.82 4.19
N ASP A 172 0.78 15.58 5.12
CA ASP A 172 2.21 15.85 4.91
C ASP A 172 2.74 15.06 3.72
N LEU A 173 2.43 13.76 3.65
CA LEU A 173 2.90 12.87 2.60
C LEU A 173 2.37 13.28 1.22
N VAL A 174 1.10 13.69 1.13
CA VAL A 174 0.53 14.26 -0.10
C VAL A 174 1.22 15.56 -0.48
N LYS A 175 1.48 16.45 0.48
CA LYS A 175 2.17 17.73 0.24
C LYS A 175 3.60 17.51 -0.24
N LEU A 176 4.34 16.58 0.34
CA LEU A 176 5.67 16.19 -0.12
C LEU A 176 5.64 15.66 -1.55
N GLY A 177 4.55 14.99 -1.98
CA GLY A 177 4.40 14.50 -3.35
C GLY A 177 4.33 15.64 -4.35
N LYS A 178 3.62 16.71 -3.98
CA LYS A 178 3.54 17.94 -4.80
C LYS A 178 4.91 18.60 -4.98
N ASN A 179 5.77 18.57 -3.96
CA ASN A 179 7.12 19.15 -4.04
C ASN A 179 7.99 18.50 -5.11
N VAL A 180 7.73 17.24 -5.47
CA VAL A 180 8.45 16.50 -6.52
C VAL A 180 7.66 16.39 -7.82
N GLY A 181 6.61 17.20 -7.98
CA GLY A 181 5.82 17.31 -9.20
C GLY A 181 4.74 16.24 -9.37
N ILE A 182 4.37 15.50 -8.32
CA ILE A 182 3.20 14.60 -8.36
C ILE A 182 1.95 15.45 -8.16
N THR A 183 1.29 15.83 -9.26
CA THR A 183 0.09 16.70 -9.26
C THR A 183 -1.22 15.95 -9.47
N ASP A 184 -1.16 14.65 -9.77
CA ASP A 184 -2.34 13.81 -9.99
C ASP A 184 -3.06 13.49 -8.67
N ASP A 185 -4.38 13.65 -8.66
CA ASP A 185 -5.25 13.29 -7.53
C ASP A 185 -5.18 11.79 -7.20
N ALA A 186 -4.83 10.93 -8.17
CA ALA A 186 -4.63 9.50 -7.97
C ALA A 186 -3.58 9.20 -6.88
N PHE A 187 -2.54 10.02 -6.78
CA PHE A 187 -1.54 9.89 -5.72
C PHE A 187 -2.14 10.18 -4.35
N ALA A 188 -2.85 11.29 -4.22
CA ALA A 188 -3.50 11.66 -2.96
C ALA A 188 -4.53 10.60 -2.53
N GLN A 189 -5.30 10.07 -3.47
CA GLN A 189 -6.24 8.97 -3.21
C GLN A 189 -5.51 7.71 -2.74
N CYS A 190 -4.42 7.33 -3.42
CA CYS A 190 -3.60 6.17 -3.06
C CYS A 190 -3.03 6.28 -1.63
N VAL A 191 -2.47 7.45 -1.28
CA VAL A 191 -1.93 7.73 0.05
C VAL A 191 -3.04 7.64 1.09
N ASN A 192 -4.15 8.36 0.87
CA ASN A 192 -5.23 8.46 1.84
C ASN A 192 -5.99 7.16 2.06
N SER A 193 -6.13 6.33 1.02
CA SER A 193 -6.77 5.02 1.16
C SER A 193 -5.88 3.97 1.81
N GLY A 194 -4.57 4.25 1.96
CA GLY A 194 -3.59 3.27 2.40
C GLY A 194 -3.48 2.08 1.44
N LYS A 195 -3.53 2.35 0.12
CA LYS A 195 -3.62 1.32 -0.95
C LYS A 195 -2.58 0.20 -0.79
N TYR A 196 -1.38 0.54 -0.34
CA TYR A 196 -0.23 -0.36 -0.19
C TYR A 196 0.06 -0.76 1.25
N ASN A 197 -0.80 -0.42 2.22
CA ASN A 197 -0.53 -0.74 3.63
C ASN A 197 -0.31 -2.23 3.89
N GLN A 198 -1.16 -3.08 3.30
CA GLN A 198 -1.03 -4.53 3.44
C GLN A 198 0.26 -5.04 2.80
N TRP A 199 0.62 -4.51 1.62
CA TRP A 199 1.86 -4.87 0.94
C TRP A 199 3.07 -4.51 1.81
N VAL A 200 3.15 -3.29 2.35
CA VAL A 200 4.24 -2.86 3.24
C VAL A 200 4.35 -3.78 4.47
N LYS A 201 3.21 -4.12 5.08
CA LYS A 201 3.19 -5.02 6.25
C LYS A 201 3.74 -6.40 5.88
N ASP A 202 3.22 -7.00 4.83
CA ASP A 202 3.63 -8.32 4.36
C ASP A 202 5.12 -8.35 4.01
N GLN A 203 5.63 -7.29 3.37
CA GLN A 203 7.05 -7.21 3.04
C GLN A 203 7.91 -7.00 4.27
N THR A 204 7.46 -6.20 5.23
CA THR A 204 8.19 -6.03 6.50
C THR A 204 8.38 -7.38 7.20
N GLU A 205 7.31 -8.16 7.34
CA GLU A 205 7.36 -9.49 7.97
C GLU A 205 8.20 -10.49 7.15
N LYS A 206 7.99 -10.57 5.83
CA LYS A 206 8.72 -11.51 4.96
C LYS A 206 10.21 -11.22 4.91
N ASN A 207 10.61 -9.95 4.83
CA ASN A 207 12.02 -9.59 4.73
C ASN A 207 12.78 -9.87 6.02
N SER A 208 12.18 -9.68 7.20
CA SER A 208 12.81 -10.06 8.47
C SER A 208 13.12 -11.55 8.57
N VAL A 209 12.25 -12.40 8.03
CA VAL A 209 12.45 -13.87 8.07
C VAL A 209 13.38 -14.35 6.95
N LYS A 210 13.15 -13.89 5.71
CA LYS A 210 13.86 -14.39 4.51
C LYS A 210 15.29 -13.87 4.42
N TRP A 211 15.50 -12.61 4.81
CA TRP A 211 16.77 -11.90 4.62
C TRP A 211 17.45 -11.56 5.95
N GLU A 212 16.88 -12.02 7.07
CA GLU A 212 17.41 -11.81 8.44
C GLU A 212 17.63 -10.31 8.75
N ILE A 213 16.67 -9.50 8.31
CA ILE A 213 16.70 -8.04 8.49
C ILE A 213 16.06 -7.69 9.83
N TYR A 214 16.93 -7.39 10.80
CA TYR A 214 16.56 -6.97 12.16
C TYR A 214 16.84 -5.49 12.44
N GLY A 215 17.39 -4.76 11.46
CA GLY A 215 17.73 -3.35 11.61
C GLY A 215 17.96 -2.67 10.26
N THR A 216 17.84 -1.34 10.25
CA THR A 216 17.97 -0.50 9.07
C THR A 216 18.98 0.64 9.30
N PRO A 217 19.72 1.08 8.26
CA PRO A 217 19.76 0.49 6.93
C PRO A 217 20.53 -0.84 6.94
N THR A 218 20.09 -1.79 6.13
CA THR A 218 20.87 -3.00 5.81
C THR A 218 21.05 -3.07 4.30
N LEU A 219 22.27 -3.35 3.84
CA LEU A 219 22.61 -3.44 2.43
C LEU A 219 23.09 -4.82 2.05
N TYR A 220 22.73 -5.27 0.87
CA TYR A 220 23.32 -6.43 0.20
C TYR A 220 23.82 -6.00 -1.18
N ILE A 221 24.94 -6.54 -1.63
CA ILE A 221 25.44 -6.39 -3.00
C ILE A 221 25.56 -7.77 -3.62
N GLN A 222 24.84 -8.03 -4.71
CA GLN A 222 24.70 -9.35 -5.33
C GLN A 222 24.38 -10.46 -4.31
N GLY A 223 23.45 -10.19 -3.38
CA GLY A 223 23.01 -11.17 -2.38
C GLY A 223 24.01 -11.41 -1.24
N VAL A 224 25.12 -10.66 -1.19
CA VAL A 224 26.08 -10.70 -0.08
C VAL A 224 25.81 -9.53 0.85
N ARG A 225 25.56 -9.80 2.13
CA ARG A 225 25.33 -8.76 3.14
C ARG A 225 26.57 -7.89 3.30
N VAL A 226 26.38 -6.58 3.24
CA VAL A 226 27.42 -5.62 3.58
C VAL A 226 27.42 -5.48 5.11
N THR A 227 28.45 -6.04 5.75
CA THR A 227 28.59 -5.97 7.22
C THR A 227 29.55 -4.84 7.61
N ARG A 228 29.33 -4.30 8.82
CA ARG A 228 30.25 -3.41 9.52
C ARG A 228 30.88 -4.21 10.66
N ASN A 229 31.84 -5.09 10.37
CA ASN A 229 32.53 -5.83 11.43
C ASN A 229 33.98 -6.22 11.06
N PRO A 230 34.99 -5.73 11.80
CA PRO A 230 36.39 -6.19 11.69
C PRO A 230 36.65 -7.63 12.12
N LEU A 231 35.66 -8.33 12.69
CA LEU A 231 35.83 -9.67 13.27
C LEU A 231 35.22 -10.80 12.42
N GLU A 232 34.62 -10.52 11.27
CA GLU A 232 34.13 -11.54 10.34
C GLU A 232 35.02 -11.62 9.09
N GLU A 233 36.03 -12.48 9.17
CA GLU A 233 37.17 -12.62 8.24
C GLU A 233 36.82 -13.14 6.83
N GLN A 234 35.54 -13.37 6.51
CA GLN A 234 35.13 -14.03 5.25
C GLN A 234 34.38 -13.15 4.24
N LEU A 235 34.27 -11.83 4.47
CA LEU A 235 33.73 -10.91 3.47
C LEU A 235 34.84 -10.01 2.90
N PRO A 236 34.83 -9.68 1.60
CA PRO A 236 35.84 -8.82 1.00
C PRO A 236 35.68 -7.39 1.54
N SER A 237 36.45 -7.07 2.60
CA SER A 237 36.60 -5.77 3.28
C SER A 237 35.30 -5.14 3.80
N GLU A 238 35.29 -4.72 5.07
CA GLU A 238 34.25 -3.84 5.64
C GLU A 238 33.99 -2.66 4.70
N VAL A 239 32.82 -2.61 4.08
CA VAL A 239 32.43 -1.48 3.24
C VAL A 239 31.72 -0.48 4.14
N ASP A 240 32.31 0.70 4.31
CA ASP A 240 31.61 1.82 4.92
C ASP A 240 30.51 2.30 3.96
N VAL A 241 29.28 1.90 4.21
CA VAL A 241 28.11 2.29 3.40
C VAL A 241 27.79 3.78 3.50
N PHE A 242 28.35 4.50 4.48
CA PHE A 242 28.23 5.94 4.63
C PHE A 242 29.32 6.71 3.86
N ASP A 243 30.35 6.02 3.34
CA ASP A 243 31.28 6.61 2.37
C ASP A 243 30.80 6.30 0.94
N PRO A 244 30.31 7.31 0.18
CA PRO A 244 29.81 7.09 -1.17
C PRO A 244 30.89 6.55 -2.12
N ALA A 245 32.18 6.84 -1.89
CA ALA A 245 33.27 6.33 -2.70
C ALA A 245 33.55 4.84 -2.39
N ALA A 246 33.58 4.47 -1.11
CA ALA A 246 33.72 3.08 -0.68
C ALA A 246 32.56 2.23 -1.20
N LEU A 247 31.32 2.70 -1.06
CA LEU A 247 30.14 2.03 -1.57
C LEU A 247 30.20 1.85 -3.10
N THR A 248 30.60 2.88 -3.84
CA THR A 248 30.75 2.79 -5.30
C THR A 248 31.76 1.73 -5.70
N LYS A 249 32.94 1.73 -5.06
CA LYS A 249 33.99 0.75 -5.33
C LYS A 249 33.53 -0.67 -5.01
N ALA A 250 32.78 -0.84 -3.92
CA ALA A 250 32.18 -2.11 -3.56
C ALA A 250 31.23 -2.59 -4.66
N VAL A 251 30.26 -1.78 -5.08
CA VAL A 251 29.31 -2.12 -6.15
C VAL A 251 30.05 -2.52 -7.43
N GLU A 252 31.03 -1.73 -7.87
CA GLU A 252 31.81 -2.01 -9.07
C GLU A 252 32.58 -3.34 -8.99
N SER A 253 33.07 -3.71 -7.80
CA SER A 253 33.79 -4.97 -7.57
C SER A 253 32.91 -6.22 -7.76
N TYR A 254 31.58 -6.07 -7.80
CA TYR A 254 30.63 -7.16 -8.02
C TYR A 254 30.17 -7.29 -9.48
N ARG A 255 30.69 -6.47 -10.39
CA ARG A 255 30.38 -6.57 -11.82
C ARG A 255 30.73 -7.95 -12.37
N GLY A 256 29.76 -8.59 -13.03
CA GLY A 256 29.91 -9.93 -13.62
C GLY A 256 29.93 -11.09 -12.60
N LYS A 257 29.82 -10.82 -11.30
CA LYS A 257 29.71 -11.88 -10.28
C LYS A 257 28.28 -12.43 -10.23
N PRO A 258 28.10 -13.73 -9.98
CA PRO A 258 26.77 -14.31 -9.80
C PRO A 258 26.10 -13.77 -8.53
N MET A 259 24.77 -13.78 -8.53
CA MET A 259 23.95 -13.50 -7.35
C MET A 259 24.13 -14.61 -6.32
N ALA A 260 24.49 -14.26 -5.09
CA ALA A 260 24.54 -15.20 -3.98
C ALA A 260 23.12 -15.65 -3.58
N PRO A 261 22.95 -16.89 -3.08
CA PRO A 261 21.66 -17.34 -2.58
C PRO A 261 21.21 -16.49 -1.38
N ALA A 262 19.90 -16.31 -1.23
CA ALA A 262 19.34 -15.65 -0.05
C ALA A 262 19.73 -16.40 1.24
N PRO A 263 19.84 -15.70 2.38
CA PRO A 263 20.10 -16.33 3.68
C PRO A 263 19.13 -17.50 3.94
N ASN A 264 19.66 -18.59 4.50
CA ASN A 264 18.84 -19.74 4.87
C ASN A 264 18.53 -19.67 6.38
N PRO A 265 17.29 -19.34 6.79
CA PRO A 265 16.92 -19.24 8.21
C PRO A 265 16.95 -20.58 8.96
N SER A 266 17.22 -21.70 8.26
CA SER A 266 17.33 -23.04 8.83
C SER A 266 18.74 -23.44 9.24
N MET A 267 19.76 -22.62 8.95
CA MET A 267 21.10 -22.86 9.49
C MET A 267 21.16 -22.29 10.91
N THR A 268 21.06 -23.19 11.90
CA THR A 268 21.29 -22.92 13.32
C THR A 268 22.50 -22.00 13.50
N PRO A 269 22.45 -20.99 14.39
CA PRO A 269 23.63 -20.19 14.72
C PRO A 269 24.79 -21.15 15.05
N LEU A 270 25.94 -20.95 14.41
CA LEU A 270 27.16 -21.64 14.80
C LEU A 270 27.29 -21.49 16.31
N GLN A 271 27.24 -22.62 17.02
CA GLN A 271 27.43 -22.62 18.47
C GLN A 271 28.74 -21.90 18.76
N PRO A 272 28.77 -20.98 19.75
CA PRO A 272 30.01 -20.34 20.13
C PRO A 272 31.02 -21.43 20.49
N LEU A 273 32.19 -21.40 19.85
CA LEU A 273 33.32 -22.23 20.22
C LEU A 273 33.58 -21.99 21.71
N GLN A 274 33.50 -23.07 22.49
CA GLN A 274 33.88 -23.09 23.91
C GLN A 274 35.40 -22.95 24.06
#